data_AF-A0A9E0LSF9-F1
#
_entry.id   AF-A0A9E0LSF9-F1
#
_cell.length_a   1.000
_cell.length_b   1.000
_cell.length_c   1.000
_cell.angle_alpha   90.00
_cell.angle_beta   90.00
_cell.angle_gamma   90.00
#
_symmetry.space_group_name_H-M   'P 1'
#
loop_
_entity.id
_entity.type
_entity.pdbx_description
1 polymer ?
#
loop_
_entity_poly.entity_id
_entity_poly.type
_entity_poly.pdbx_seq_one_letter_code
_entity_poly.pdbx_strand_id
1 'polypeptide(L)'
;MRSNPMPLAKSLPLWTIALLAASGASPIAAQYDGALATAWGEGDGFATWQGSGRVFLETAVATSDLLYGVGDYDFPAGTRSLHFQAVDGDGELRSDRVCLDSTSAYGAFTDESGGEAAIVDSSGNLLVGGWVNFQGAASRLHALVARYEIDQPGCTLDEDFSTDGFQLFDTQAYCNPESCLIAALAEIRPETGAVGAPRIVALLRATVAISNYRYFLLGLTAAGSLDPNFGAPGTGIREVTSAALGTLQSGATMTVDDQGRILLLMTRREAGTTSDLDVMALRYTAAGALDAAFGANGLMTIQDSGIDDATDTIAGDLLTLPGTGTSLASVQRGSDWLLIHFDDDGVFSTSASPPESVGQLVFQGDERFLSAREGLSFDTLRMRRYALFPGSYNSDPTFGSETGGGEAYDIDLGGGTGQQVADLVLWGGRPVLVGHAFDSGGDASGFLMRTENAYLFADGFEGGNRARWSGF
;
A
#
# COMPACT_ATOMS: atom_id res chain seq x y z
N MET A 1 29.05 -64.79 50.17
CA MET A 1 28.20 -66.00 50.28
C MET A 1 26.76 -65.55 50.46
N ARG A 2 25.85 -66.00 49.56
CA ARG A 2 24.37 -66.16 49.64
C ARG A 2 23.59 -65.20 50.58
N SER A 3 22.50 -64.53 50.21
CA SER A 3 21.36 -64.92 49.37
C SER A 3 20.40 -63.72 49.16
N ASN A 4 19.75 -63.66 47.98
CA ASN A 4 18.52 -62.90 47.68
C ASN A 4 17.32 -63.43 48.48
N PRO A 5 16.20 -62.68 48.70
CA PRO A 5 15.20 -62.46 47.62
C PRO A 5 14.33 -61.17 47.67
N MET A 6 13.77 -60.79 46.50
CA MET A 6 12.56 -59.95 46.28
C MET A 6 11.28 -60.66 46.82
N PRO A 7 10.03 -60.08 46.95
CA PRO A 7 9.34 -59.20 45.96
C PRO A 7 8.19 -58.25 46.49
N LEU A 8 7.44 -57.65 45.52
CA LEU A 8 6.01 -57.22 45.52
C LEU A 8 5.55 -55.78 45.94
N ALA A 9 5.29 -54.96 44.92
CA ALA A 9 4.01 -54.35 44.47
C ALA A 9 3.03 -53.55 45.40
N LYS A 10 2.54 -52.44 44.80
CA LYS A 10 1.26 -51.67 44.98
C LYS A 10 1.15 -50.64 46.14
N SER A 11 0.99 -49.35 45.78
CA SER A 11 -0.29 -48.59 45.76
C SER A 11 -0.10 -47.09 46.07
N LEU A 12 -0.63 -46.21 45.21
CA LEU A 12 -0.93 -44.80 45.52
C LEU A 12 -2.15 -44.71 46.47
N PRO A 13 -2.30 -43.63 47.26
CA PRO A 13 -3.35 -42.66 46.92
C PRO A 13 -3.06 -41.18 47.20
N LEU A 14 -3.80 -40.35 46.46
CA LEU A 14 -4.04 -38.91 46.59
C LEU A 14 -4.58 -38.49 47.99
N TRP A 15 -4.40 -37.22 48.39
CA TRP A 15 -5.44 -36.17 48.46
C TRP A 15 -4.99 -34.95 49.32
N THR A 16 -5.27 -33.75 48.79
CA THR A 16 -5.54 -32.45 49.45
C THR A 16 -4.44 -31.63 50.15
N ILE A 17 -3.99 -30.57 49.46
CA ILE A 17 -3.91 -29.22 50.05
C ILE A 17 -4.69 -28.27 49.12
N ALA A 18 -5.68 -27.58 49.68
CA ALA A 18 -6.54 -26.64 49.00
C ALA A 18 -5.99 -25.20 49.10
N LEU A 19 -6.18 -24.46 47.99
CA LEU A 19 -6.49 -23.03 47.85
C LEU A 19 -5.83 -22.02 48.80
N LEU A 20 -5.06 -21.09 48.21
CA LEU A 20 -5.43 -19.66 48.10
C LEU A 20 -4.43 -18.89 47.22
N ALA A 21 -4.95 -18.22 46.18
CA ALA A 21 -4.44 -17.07 45.40
C ALA A 21 -4.79 -17.31 43.92
N ALA A 22 -5.31 -16.39 43.12
CA ALA A 22 -5.87 -15.06 43.26
C ALA A 22 -6.58 -14.80 41.91
N SER A 23 -7.58 -13.90 41.89
CA SER A 23 -8.16 -13.20 40.72
C SER A 23 -8.10 -13.89 39.34
N GLY A 24 -9.28 -14.17 38.78
CA GLY A 24 -9.43 -14.63 37.41
C GLY A 24 -8.73 -13.71 36.40
N ALA A 25 -7.62 -14.20 35.87
CA ALA A 25 -7.20 -13.96 34.51
C ALA A 25 -7.04 -15.35 33.92
N SER A 26 -7.81 -15.65 32.87
CA SER A 26 -7.46 -16.74 31.97
C SER A 26 -5.99 -16.58 31.57
N PRO A 27 -5.21 -17.65 31.39
CA PRO A 27 -3.90 -17.48 30.77
C PRO A 27 -4.15 -16.82 29.42
N ILE A 28 -3.59 -15.62 29.22
CA ILE A 28 -3.50 -14.96 27.91
C ILE A 28 -2.94 -16.05 27.00
N ALA A 29 -3.75 -16.54 26.07
CA ALA A 29 -3.30 -17.52 25.09
C ALA A 29 -2.02 -16.97 24.48
N ALA A 30 -0.98 -17.80 24.30
CA ALA A 30 0.23 -17.34 23.66
C ALA A 30 -0.16 -16.72 22.32
N GLN A 31 -0.08 -15.38 22.23
CA GLN A 31 -0.32 -14.69 20.99
C GLN A 31 0.77 -15.16 20.02
N TYR A 32 0.32 -15.72 18.90
CA TYR A 32 1.19 -16.14 17.82
C TYR A 32 1.48 -14.95 16.91
N ASP A 33 2.45 -15.10 16.02
CA ASP A 33 2.81 -14.03 15.10
C ASP A 33 1.70 -13.74 14.10
N GLY A 34 1.42 -12.46 13.83
CA GLY A 34 0.22 -12.09 13.08
C GLY A 34 -1.10 -12.16 13.86
N ALA A 35 -1.11 -12.44 15.18
CA ALA A 35 -2.32 -12.23 15.97
C ALA A 35 -2.69 -10.73 16.04
N LEU A 36 -3.98 -10.44 16.23
CA LEU A 36 -4.50 -9.07 16.35
C LEU A 36 -3.98 -8.37 17.61
N ALA A 37 -3.67 -7.07 17.51
CA ALA A 37 -3.17 -6.25 18.62
C ALA A 37 -4.31 -5.83 19.58
N THR A 38 -4.80 -6.72 20.43
CA THR A 38 -5.96 -6.45 21.34
C THR A 38 -5.70 -5.40 22.43
N ALA A 39 -4.52 -4.77 22.45
CA ALA A 39 -4.21 -3.64 23.34
C ALA A 39 -4.18 -2.29 22.57
N TRP A 40 -4.49 -2.31 21.28
CA TRP A 40 -4.56 -1.16 20.39
C TRP A 40 -6.01 -0.90 20.01
N GLY A 41 -6.37 0.37 19.83
CA GLY A 41 -7.75 0.82 19.74
C GLY A 41 -8.50 0.68 21.07
N GLU A 42 -9.82 0.51 21.01
CA GLU A 42 -10.67 0.25 22.19
C GLU A 42 -10.48 -1.18 22.78
N GLY A 43 -9.34 -1.81 22.51
CA GLY A 43 -8.99 -3.17 22.93
C GLY A 43 -9.37 -4.26 21.93
N ASP A 44 -9.74 -3.86 20.71
CA ASP A 44 -10.15 -4.75 19.63
C ASP A 44 -9.12 -4.85 18.50
N GLY A 45 -8.05 -4.06 18.53
CA GLY A 45 -7.03 -4.04 17.48
C GLY A 45 -7.41 -3.23 16.24
N PHE A 46 -8.46 -2.40 16.34
CA PHE A 46 -8.92 -1.54 15.25
C PHE A 46 -8.96 -0.06 15.65
N ALA A 47 -8.72 0.78 14.65
CA ALA A 47 -9.15 2.18 14.68
C ALA A 47 -10.20 2.34 13.56
N THR A 48 -11.40 2.80 13.91
CA THR A 48 -12.53 2.88 12.97
C THR A 48 -13.09 4.30 12.90
N TRP A 49 -13.35 4.77 11.68
CA TRP A 49 -13.93 6.08 11.44
C TRP A 49 -15.45 5.98 11.48
N GLN A 50 -16.03 6.12 12.67
CA GLN A 50 -17.49 6.11 12.86
C GLN A 50 -18.05 7.54 12.92
N GLY A 51 -19.07 7.86 12.12
CA GLY A 51 -19.62 9.21 12.02
C GLY A 51 -20.92 9.29 11.19
N SER A 52 -21.42 10.50 10.92
CA SER A 52 -22.66 10.71 10.14
C SER A 52 -22.48 10.58 8.62
N GLY A 53 -21.29 10.22 8.13
CA GLY A 53 -20.94 10.11 6.72
C GLY A 53 -20.10 8.87 6.43
N ARG A 54 -19.78 8.63 5.15
CA ARG A 54 -19.05 7.43 4.71
C ARG A 54 -17.57 7.78 4.53
N VAL A 55 -16.68 7.00 5.13
CA VAL A 55 -15.22 7.20 5.01
C VAL A 55 -14.65 6.05 4.17
N PHE A 56 -13.98 6.42 3.09
CA PHE A 56 -13.19 5.51 2.25
C PHE A 56 -11.72 5.84 2.47
N LEU A 57 -10.97 4.88 3.01
CA LEU A 57 -9.51 5.01 3.07
C LEU A 57 -8.92 4.34 1.84
N GLU A 58 -8.03 5.04 1.16
CA GLU A 58 -7.31 4.54 -0.03
C GLU A 58 -5.87 4.15 0.34
N THR A 59 -5.28 4.77 1.36
CA THR A 59 -3.91 4.47 1.83
C THR A 59 -3.70 4.93 3.27
N ALA A 60 -2.58 4.54 3.87
CA ALA A 60 -2.12 5.13 5.12
C ALA A 60 -0.64 5.50 5.08
N VAL A 61 -0.26 6.53 5.84
CA VAL A 61 1.14 6.96 5.93
C VAL A 61 1.56 7.17 7.37
N ALA A 62 2.71 6.62 7.71
CA ALA A 62 3.25 6.63 9.06
C ALA A 62 4.27 7.76 9.25
N THR A 63 4.16 8.46 10.37
CA THR A 63 5.28 9.15 11.02
C THR A 63 5.84 8.25 12.13
N SER A 64 6.79 8.77 12.93
CA SER A 64 7.29 8.03 14.09
C SER A 64 6.19 7.77 15.13
N ASP A 65 5.26 8.71 15.29
CA ASP A 65 4.35 8.77 16.44
C ASP A 65 2.88 8.64 16.04
N LEU A 66 2.55 8.89 14.78
CA LEU A 66 1.19 8.92 14.26
C LEU A 66 1.09 8.14 12.96
N LEU A 67 -0.09 7.58 12.70
CA LEU A 67 -0.44 6.95 11.43
C LEU A 67 -1.65 7.67 10.84
N TYR A 68 -1.54 8.19 9.62
CA TYR A 68 -2.61 8.94 8.95
C TYR A 68 -3.31 8.04 7.96
N GLY A 69 -4.60 7.78 8.16
CA GLY A 69 -5.47 7.23 7.11
C GLY A 69 -5.85 8.34 6.14
N VAL A 70 -5.69 8.12 4.84
CA VAL A 70 -5.97 9.09 3.78
C VAL A 70 -6.95 8.49 2.78
N GLY A 71 -7.89 9.31 2.33
CA GLY A 71 -8.87 8.93 1.33
C GLY A 71 -9.95 9.99 1.25
N ASP A 72 -11.22 9.58 1.26
CA ASP A 72 -12.36 10.46 1.03
C ASP A 72 -13.42 10.33 2.12
N TYR A 73 -14.06 11.45 2.41
CA TYR A 73 -15.25 11.55 3.25
C TYR A 73 -16.44 12.01 2.42
N ASP A 74 -17.52 11.23 2.45
CA ASP A 74 -18.76 11.48 1.71
C ASP A 74 -19.86 11.94 2.68
N PHE A 75 -19.98 13.27 2.86
CA PHE A 75 -21.03 13.89 3.67
C PHE A 75 -21.29 15.37 3.34
N PRO A 76 -22.55 15.79 3.07
CA PRO A 76 -23.74 14.94 2.91
C PRO A 76 -23.57 13.98 1.70
N ALA A 77 -24.24 12.82 1.75
CA ALA A 77 -24.07 11.75 0.76
C ALA A 77 -24.16 12.26 -0.70
N GLY A 78 -23.15 11.94 -1.50
CA GLY A 78 -22.97 12.41 -2.87
C GLY A 78 -22.07 13.64 -3.01
N THR A 79 -21.34 14.05 -1.96
CA THR A 79 -20.33 15.12 -2.04
C THR A 79 -19.06 14.62 -1.36
N ARG A 80 -18.07 14.19 -2.17
CA ARG A 80 -16.79 13.68 -1.67
C ARG A 80 -15.84 14.83 -1.37
N SER A 81 -15.23 14.80 -0.19
CA SER A 81 -14.10 15.67 0.15
C SER A 81 -12.91 14.80 0.53
N LEU A 82 -11.71 15.25 0.15
CA LEU A 82 -10.50 14.61 0.62
C LEU A 82 -10.49 14.64 2.15
N HIS A 83 -10.14 13.49 2.71
CA HIS A 83 -10.11 13.21 4.13
C HIS A 83 -8.75 12.68 4.53
N PHE A 84 -8.24 13.16 5.64
CA PHE A 84 -7.20 12.45 6.38
C PHE A 84 -7.38 12.61 7.88
N GLN A 85 -7.00 11.60 8.63
CA GLN A 85 -7.01 11.68 10.09
C GLN A 85 -5.91 10.81 10.69
N ALA A 86 -5.24 11.34 11.71
CA ALA A 86 -4.24 10.60 12.44
C ALA A 86 -4.85 9.65 13.47
N VAL A 87 -4.15 8.55 13.68
CA VAL A 87 -4.31 7.60 14.76
C VAL A 87 -3.00 7.59 15.57
N ASP A 88 -3.10 7.63 16.89
CA ASP A 88 -1.93 7.58 17.77
C ASP A 88 -1.49 6.16 18.14
N GLY A 89 -0.37 6.07 18.86
CA GLY A 89 0.27 4.80 19.21
C GLY A 89 -0.64 3.82 19.95
N ASP A 90 -1.68 4.32 20.62
CA ASP A 90 -2.68 3.54 21.34
C ASP A 90 -3.86 3.13 20.45
N GLY A 91 -3.97 3.66 19.23
CA GLY A 91 -5.03 3.35 18.27
C GLY A 91 -6.21 4.29 18.32
N GLU A 92 -6.05 5.43 19.01
CA GLU A 92 -7.10 6.42 19.17
C GLU A 92 -7.09 7.45 18.03
N LEU A 93 -8.27 7.76 17.51
CA LEU A 93 -8.43 8.79 16.49
C LEU A 93 -8.18 10.18 17.06
N ARG A 94 -7.31 10.94 16.39
CA ARG A 94 -6.92 12.28 16.80
C ARG A 94 -7.86 13.32 16.21
N SER A 95 -8.71 13.91 17.03
CA SER A 95 -9.61 15.00 16.63
C SER A 95 -8.89 16.33 16.36
N ASP A 96 -7.65 16.47 16.84
CA ASP A 96 -6.76 17.60 16.61
C ASP A 96 -5.84 17.42 15.39
N ARG A 97 -5.94 16.28 14.70
CA ARG A 97 -5.14 15.90 13.52
C ARG A 97 -6.06 15.29 12.46
N VAL A 98 -7.02 16.09 12.00
CA VAL A 98 -8.04 15.66 11.05
C VAL A 98 -8.32 16.74 10.01
N CYS A 99 -8.52 16.35 8.76
CA CYS A 99 -9.04 17.17 7.69
C CYS A 99 -10.29 16.48 7.12
N LEU A 100 -11.46 17.13 7.24
CA LEU A 100 -12.76 16.61 6.76
C LEU A 100 -13.35 17.40 5.58
N ASP A 101 -12.77 18.56 5.26
CA ASP A 101 -13.23 19.47 4.21
C ASP A 101 -12.04 20.25 3.65
N SER A 102 -11.35 19.64 2.69
CA SER A 102 -10.29 20.29 1.91
C SER A 102 -10.84 21.15 0.77
N THR A 103 -12.14 21.08 0.47
CA THR A 103 -12.77 21.83 -0.62
C THR A 103 -12.63 23.34 -0.37
N SER A 104 -12.77 23.76 0.89
CA SER A 104 -12.47 25.15 1.27
C SER A 104 -10.98 25.52 1.18
N ALA A 105 -10.07 24.55 1.34
CA ALA A 105 -8.62 24.76 1.34
C ALA A 105 -8.06 25.00 -0.08
N TYR A 106 -8.64 24.39 -1.11
CA TYR A 106 -8.24 24.56 -2.51
C TYR A 106 -8.89 25.75 -3.22
N GLY A 107 -9.60 26.58 -2.45
CA GLY A 107 -10.30 27.77 -2.93
C GLY A 107 -11.76 27.51 -3.36
N ALA A 108 -12.51 28.60 -3.54
CA ALA A 108 -13.97 28.62 -3.78
C ALA A 108 -14.44 28.00 -5.12
N PHE A 109 -13.55 27.31 -5.84
CA PHE A 109 -13.81 26.73 -7.15
C PHE A 109 -13.96 25.21 -7.12
N THR A 110 -13.75 24.55 -5.98
CA THR A 110 -13.90 23.10 -5.86
C THR A 110 -15.26 22.75 -5.26
N ASP A 111 -15.91 21.72 -5.81
CA ASP A 111 -17.16 21.14 -5.26
C ASP A 111 -16.89 19.77 -4.63
N GLU A 112 -15.90 19.04 -5.15
CA GLU A 112 -15.48 17.73 -4.63
C GLU A 112 -13.96 17.62 -4.69
N SER A 113 -13.41 16.80 -3.80
CA SER A 113 -12.00 16.42 -3.80
C SER A 113 -11.83 15.00 -3.31
N GLY A 114 -10.69 14.39 -3.64
CA GLY A 114 -10.32 13.11 -3.09
C GLY A 114 -8.83 12.82 -3.06
N GLY A 115 -8.43 11.94 -2.15
CA GLY A 115 -7.06 11.47 -1.94
C GLY A 115 -6.90 10.03 -2.37
N GLU A 116 -5.92 9.76 -3.23
CA GLU A 116 -5.70 8.44 -3.84
C GLU A 116 -4.34 7.85 -3.44
N ALA A 117 -3.37 8.70 -3.15
CA ALA A 117 -2.03 8.31 -2.74
C ALA A 117 -1.46 9.33 -1.75
N ALA A 118 -0.62 8.87 -0.83
CA ALA A 118 0.03 9.75 0.12
C ALA A 118 1.43 9.26 0.48
N ILE A 119 2.29 10.20 0.88
CA ILE A 119 3.60 9.92 1.51
C ILE A 119 3.85 10.94 2.63
N VAL A 120 4.76 10.60 3.55
CA VAL A 120 5.46 11.62 4.35
C VAL A 120 6.76 11.95 3.61
N ASP A 121 6.87 13.18 3.14
CA ASP A 121 8.04 13.63 2.39
C ASP A 121 9.28 13.81 3.29
N SER A 122 10.45 14.04 2.70
CA SER A 122 11.69 14.25 3.44
C SER A 122 11.71 15.51 4.29
N SER A 123 10.74 16.42 4.13
CA SER A 123 10.55 17.60 4.97
C SER A 123 9.74 17.27 6.24
N GLY A 124 9.15 16.08 6.31
CA GLY A 124 8.27 15.64 7.39
C GLY A 124 6.81 16.01 7.18
N ASN A 125 6.44 16.55 6.02
CA ASN A 125 5.08 16.97 5.73
C ASN A 125 4.28 15.86 5.03
N LEU A 126 2.96 15.92 5.19
CA LEU A 126 2.04 15.00 4.53
C LEU A 126 1.82 15.46 3.08
N LEU A 127 2.23 14.66 2.12
CA LEU A 127 1.97 14.91 0.71
C LEU A 127 0.84 13.98 0.25
N VAL A 128 -0.22 14.57 -0.32
CA VAL A 128 -1.38 13.83 -0.84
C VAL A 128 -1.53 14.10 -2.33
N GLY A 129 -1.68 13.02 -3.09
CA GLY A 129 -1.99 13.04 -4.51
C GLY A 129 -3.43 12.55 -4.69
N GLY A 130 -4.17 13.23 -5.55
CA GLY A 130 -5.51 12.79 -5.89
C GLY A 130 -6.14 13.68 -6.93
N TRP A 131 -7.35 14.13 -6.66
CA TRP A 131 -8.16 14.88 -7.61
C TRP A 131 -9.05 15.92 -6.97
N VAL A 132 -9.46 16.89 -7.80
CA VAL A 132 -10.51 17.86 -7.50
C VAL A 132 -11.50 17.96 -8.65
N ASN A 133 -12.73 18.32 -8.34
CA ASN A 133 -13.77 18.64 -9.31
C ASN A 133 -14.17 20.11 -9.16
N PHE A 134 -14.27 20.84 -10.27
CA PHE A 134 -14.56 22.27 -10.23
C PHE A 134 -16.06 22.57 -10.25
N GLN A 135 -16.43 23.59 -9.47
CA GLN A 135 -17.79 24.06 -9.36
C GLN A 135 -18.36 24.49 -10.70
N GLY A 136 -19.51 23.90 -11.06
CA GLY A 136 -20.22 24.21 -12.31
C GLY A 136 -19.51 23.75 -13.59
N ALA A 137 -18.41 22.99 -13.49
CA ALA A 137 -17.81 22.30 -14.62
C ALA A 137 -18.56 21.00 -14.93
N ALA A 138 -18.32 20.43 -16.12
CA ALA A 138 -18.64 19.01 -16.33
C ALA A 138 -17.94 18.18 -15.24
N SER A 139 -18.49 17.01 -14.87
CA SER A 139 -17.98 16.07 -13.86
C SER A 139 -16.61 15.47 -14.23
N ARG A 140 -15.64 16.35 -14.38
CA ARG A 140 -14.31 16.11 -14.91
C ARG A 140 -13.34 16.34 -13.78
N LEU A 141 -12.51 15.33 -13.55
CA LEU A 141 -11.52 15.37 -12.49
C LEU A 141 -10.26 16.10 -12.96
N HIS A 142 -9.64 16.81 -12.05
CA HIS A 142 -8.37 17.48 -12.22
C HIS A 142 -7.38 16.91 -11.23
N ALA A 143 -6.20 16.50 -11.70
CA ALA A 143 -5.19 15.95 -10.82
C ALA A 143 -4.56 17.05 -9.96
N LEU A 144 -4.23 16.69 -8.72
CA LEU A 144 -3.66 17.59 -7.73
C LEU A 144 -2.62 16.84 -6.90
N VAL A 145 -1.53 17.52 -6.54
CA VAL A 145 -0.65 17.14 -5.42
C VAL A 145 -0.67 18.27 -4.40
N ALA A 146 -1.06 17.99 -3.17
CA ALA A 146 -1.12 18.95 -2.07
C ALA A 146 -0.18 18.54 -0.94
N ARG A 147 0.47 19.52 -0.29
CA ARG A 147 1.31 19.30 0.87
C ARG A 147 0.69 19.96 2.09
N TYR A 148 0.61 19.20 3.18
CA TYR A 148 0.01 19.59 4.44
C TYR A 148 1.05 19.56 5.55
N GLU A 149 0.98 20.58 6.41
CA GLU A 149 1.77 20.66 7.62
C GLU A 149 1.23 19.67 8.65
N ILE A 150 1.90 18.51 8.78
CA ILE A 150 1.39 17.38 9.57
C ILE A 150 1.27 17.68 11.07
N ASP A 151 2.09 18.64 11.53
CA ASP A 151 2.14 19.11 12.93
C ASP A 151 1.08 20.17 13.25
N GLN A 152 0.37 20.67 12.24
CA GLN A 152 -0.71 21.65 12.40
C GLN A 152 -2.09 20.95 12.45
N PRO A 153 -3.07 21.52 13.16
CA PRO A 153 -4.43 20.97 13.18
C PRO A 153 -5.17 21.28 11.88
N GLY A 154 -6.02 20.37 11.43
CA GLY A 154 -6.91 20.64 10.28
C GLY A 154 -6.29 20.31 8.92
N CYS A 155 -6.82 20.95 7.89
CA CYS A 155 -6.35 20.91 6.51
C CYS A 155 -5.27 21.96 6.23
N THR A 156 -4.34 22.22 7.16
CA THR A 156 -3.34 23.30 6.98
C THR A 156 -2.35 22.94 5.88
N LEU A 157 -2.43 23.67 4.78
CA LEU A 157 -1.54 23.55 3.63
C LEU A 157 -0.17 24.18 3.96
N ASP A 158 0.89 23.56 3.44
CA ASP A 158 2.23 24.13 3.44
C ASP A 158 2.38 25.10 2.26
N GLU A 159 2.18 26.39 2.52
CA GLU A 159 2.21 27.45 1.49
C GLU A 159 3.57 27.58 0.76
N ASP A 160 4.66 27.00 1.27
CA ASP A 160 5.95 26.98 0.57
C ASP A 160 5.96 25.94 -0.58
N PHE A 161 4.99 25.04 -0.65
CA PHE A 161 4.82 24.08 -1.74
C PHE A 161 3.97 24.65 -2.88
N SER A 162 4.55 24.82 -4.07
CA SER A 162 3.83 25.30 -5.27
C SER A 162 2.97 26.56 -5.02
N THR A 163 3.47 27.46 -4.16
CA THR A 163 2.92 28.77 -3.75
C THR A 163 1.61 28.81 -2.97
N ASP A 164 0.71 27.83 -3.11
CA ASP A 164 -0.58 27.76 -2.41
C ASP A 164 -0.74 26.45 -1.61
N GLY A 165 0.37 25.73 -1.42
CA GLY A 165 0.40 24.41 -0.81
C GLY A 165 -0.08 23.26 -1.68
N PHE A 166 -0.40 23.52 -2.95
CA PHE A 166 -0.71 22.48 -3.91
C PHE A 166 -0.27 22.84 -5.33
N GLN A 167 0.00 21.80 -6.11
CA GLN A 167 0.22 21.86 -7.55
C GLN A 167 -0.98 21.22 -8.25
N LEU A 168 -1.69 22.04 -9.02
CA LEU A 168 -2.82 21.62 -9.86
C LEU A 168 -2.36 21.29 -11.28
N PHE A 169 -2.97 20.28 -11.91
CA PHE A 169 -2.73 19.87 -13.29
C PHE A 169 -4.03 19.92 -14.11
N ASP A 170 -4.31 21.07 -14.72
CA ASP A 170 -5.57 21.37 -15.41
C ASP A 170 -5.41 21.94 -16.83
N THR A 171 -4.28 22.60 -17.11
CA THR A 171 -4.03 23.31 -18.38
C THR A 171 -3.31 22.45 -19.42
N GLN A 172 -2.74 21.32 -19.01
CA GLN A 172 -2.01 20.45 -19.92
C GLN A 172 -2.99 19.69 -20.84
N ALA A 173 -2.61 19.54 -22.11
CA ALA A 173 -3.45 18.92 -23.14
C ALA A 173 -3.75 17.42 -22.92
N TYR A 174 -3.20 16.81 -21.87
CA TYR A 174 -3.52 15.44 -21.46
C TYR A 174 -4.46 15.36 -20.25
N CYS A 175 -4.75 16.51 -19.61
CA CYS A 175 -5.77 16.67 -18.58
C CYS A 175 -6.81 17.71 -19.00
N ASN A 176 -6.95 17.91 -20.30
CA ASN A 176 -7.94 18.78 -20.91
C ASN A 176 -8.08 18.37 -22.39
N PRO A 177 -9.20 17.75 -22.80
CA PRO A 177 -10.49 17.65 -22.08
C PRO A 177 -10.64 16.43 -21.16
N GLU A 178 -9.62 15.61 -20.96
CA GLU A 178 -9.70 14.37 -20.17
C GLU A 178 -9.87 14.63 -18.66
N SER A 179 -10.46 13.66 -17.95
CA SER A 179 -10.42 13.59 -16.49
C SER A 179 -9.08 13.03 -16.03
N CYS A 180 -8.46 13.67 -15.04
CA CYS A 180 -7.18 13.24 -14.48
C CYS A 180 -7.21 13.08 -12.97
N LEU A 181 -6.38 12.16 -12.47
CA LEU A 181 -6.05 12.04 -11.05
C LEU A 181 -4.59 11.58 -10.86
N ILE A 182 -4.05 11.78 -9.67
CA ILE A 182 -2.79 11.16 -9.24
C ILE A 182 -3.11 9.79 -8.66
N ALA A 183 -2.56 8.72 -9.25
CA ALA A 183 -2.80 7.34 -8.85
C ALA A 183 -1.73 6.77 -7.90
N ALA A 184 -0.54 7.37 -7.86
CA ALA A 184 0.54 6.96 -6.96
C ALA A 184 1.52 8.12 -6.71
N LEU A 185 2.16 8.11 -5.55
CA LEU A 185 3.20 9.05 -5.15
C LEU A 185 4.41 8.32 -4.58
N ALA A 186 5.59 8.86 -4.86
CA ALA A 186 6.84 8.43 -4.24
C ALA A 186 7.81 9.61 -4.16
N GLU A 187 8.85 9.47 -3.33
CA GLU A 187 9.96 10.42 -3.26
C GLU A 187 11.28 9.70 -3.51
N ILE A 188 12.02 10.16 -4.51
CA ILE A 188 13.41 9.74 -4.72
C ILE A 188 14.27 10.65 -3.84
N ARG A 189 14.87 10.07 -2.81
CA ARG A 189 15.70 10.81 -1.86
C ARG A 189 17.18 10.81 -2.25
N PRO A 190 17.97 11.84 -1.87
CA PRO A 190 19.39 11.92 -2.21
C PRO A 190 20.25 10.75 -1.71
N GLU A 191 19.82 10.05 -0.67
CA GLU A 191 20.50 8.90 -0.08
C GLU A 191 20.59 7.71 -1.06
N THR A 192 19.71 7.66 -2.06
CA THR A 192 19.81 6.70 -3.18
C THR A 192 21.03 6.97 -4.06
N GLY A 193 21.58 8.19 -4.03
CA GLY A 193 22.62 8.67 -4.94
C GLY A 193 22.12 9.02 -6.35
N ALA A 194 20.83 8.85 -6.64
CA ALA A 194 20.26 9.06 -7.98
C ALA A 194 19.92 10.53 -8.28
N VAL A 195 19.73 11.35 -7.24
CA VAL A 195 19.37 12.77 -7.32
C VAL A 195 20.18 13.57 -6.30
N GLY A 196 20.44 14.85 -6.59
CA GLY A 196 21.19 15.75 -5.68
C GLY A 196 20.31 16.43 -4.62
N ALA A 197 19.00 16.35 -4.76
CA ALA A 197 17.99 16.89 -3.84
C ALA A 197 16.72 16.01 -3.96
N PRO A 198 15.84 15.98 -2.95
CA PRO A 198 14.62 15.18 -3.02
C PRO A 198 13.78 15.53 -4.26
N ARG A 199 13.32 14.48 -4.92
CA ARG A 199 12.43 14.59 -6.08
C ARG A 199 11.17 13.79 -5.82
N ILE A 200 10.05 14.48 -5.82
CA ILE A 200 8.73 13.84 -5.77
C ILE A 200 8.42 13.32 -7.16
N VAL A 201 7.91 12.10 -7.24
CA VAL A 201 7.43 11.48 -8.47
C VAL A 201 5.97 11.11 -8.28
N ALA A 202 5.12 11.52 -9.22
CA ALA A 202 3.70 11.19 -9.23
C ALA A 202 3.33 10.42 -10.50
N LEU A 203 2.52 9.38 -10.36
CA LEU A 203 1.87 8.72 -11.49
C LEU A 203 0.51 9.37 -11.70
N LEU A 204 0.35 10.10 -12.80
CA LEU A 204 -0.92 10.69 -13.22
C LEU A 204 -1.62 9.76 -14.20
N ARG A 205 -2.93 9.55 -14.01
CA ARG A 205 -3.81 8.83 -14.93
C ARG A 205 -4.78 9.81 -15.59
N ALA A 206 -4.87 9.76 -16.91
CA ALA A 206 -5.84 10.49 -17.72
C ALA A 206 -6.83 9.52 -18.39
N THR A 207 -8.13 9.75 -18.19
CA THR A 207 -9.21 8.93 -18.77
C THR A 207 -9.62 9.49 -20.13
N VAL A 208 -9.23 8.81 -21.21
CA VAL A 208 -9.54 9.20 -22.59
C VAL A 208 -10.89 8.62 -23.03
N ALA A 209 -11.16 7.36 -22.68
CA ALA A 209 -12.44 6.68 -22.89
C ALA A 209 -12.61 5.52 -21.88
N ILE A 210 -13.78 4.87 -21.89
CA ILE A 210 -14.19 3.79 -20.94
C ILE A 210 -13.14 2.66 -20.81
N SER A 211 -12.29 2.45 -21.82
CA SER A 211 -11.21 1.46 -21.85
C SER A 211 -9.94 1.99 -22.51
N ASN A 212 -9.66 3.29 -22.37
CA ASN A 212 -8.46 3.92 -22.91
C ASN A 212 -7.95 4.97 -21.94
N TYR A 213 -6.75 4.73 -21.42
CA TYR A 213 -6.11 5.58 -20.45
C TYR A 213 -4.74 6.01 -20.97
N ARG A 214 -4.31 7.20 -20.58
CA ARG A 214 -2.91 7.64 -20.72
C ARG A 214 -2.33 7.83 -19.33
N TYR A 215 -1.07 7.48 -19.17
CA TYR A 215 -0.36 7.64 -17.92
C TYR A 215 0.85 8.54 -18.11
N PHE A 216 1.16 9.33 -17.08
CA PHE A 216 2.27 10.26 -17.09
C PHE A 216 3.01 10.15 -15.77
N LEU A 217 4.34 10.11 -15.83
CA LEU A 217 5.17 10.41 -14.67
C LEU A 217 5.38 11.92 -14.61
N LEU A 218 5.12 12.48 -13.44
CA LEU A 218 5.41 13.88 -13.13
C LEU A 218 6.58 13.90 -12.14
N GLY A 219 7.63 14.64 -12.46
CA GLY A 219 8.71 14.93 -11.53
C GLY A 219 8.50 16.31 -10.95
N LEU A 220 8.39 16.41 -9.64
CA LEU A 220 8.27 17.66 -8.89
C LEU A 220 9.52 17.84 -8.04
N THR A 221 9.98 19.08 -7.93
CA THR A 221 11.00 19.44 -6.95
C THR A 221 10.44 19.30 -5.54
N ALA A 222 11.30 19.28 -4.51
CA ALA A 222 10.87 19.34 -3.11
C ALA A 222 10.01 20.59 -2.78
N ALA A 223 10.05 21.64 -3.60
CA ALA A 223 9.21 22.84 -3.46
C ALA A 223 7.89 22.75 -4.26
N GLY A 224 7.59 21.60 -4.87
CA GLY A 224 6.31 21.34 -5.54
C GLY A 224 6.17 21.81 -6.98
N SER A 225 7.11 22.60 -7.51
CA SER A 225 7.12 22.94 -8.94
C SER A 225 7.60 21.76 -9.79
N LEU A 226 7.10 21.61 -11.02
CA LEU A 226 7.61 20.67 -12.02
C LEU A 226 9.14 20.80 -12.18
N ASP A 227 9.85 19.68 -12.08
CA ASP A 227 11.30 19.62 -12.18
C ASP A 227 11.74 19.60 -13.65
N PRO A 228 12.38 20.66 -14.19
CA PRO A 228 12.74 20.72 -15.61
C PRO A 228 13.77 19.65 -16.03
N ASN A 229 14.39 18.96 -15.08
CA ASN A 229 15.34 17.87 -15.30
C ASN A 229 14.68 16.48 -15.19
N PHE A 230 13.35 16.40 -15.23
CA PHE A 230 12.60 15.16 -15.28
C PHE A 230 11.82 15.02 -16.58
N GLY A 231 11.85 13.82 -17.17
CA GLY A 231 11.08 13.47 -18.35
C GLY A 231 11.55 14.18 -19.61
N ALA A 232 10.61 14.76 -20.37
CA ALA A 232 10.96 15.54 -21.55
C ALA A 232 11.68 16.84 -21.16
N PRO A 233 12.66 17.32 -21.95
CA PRO A 233 13.47 18.47 -21.58
C PRO A 233 12.63 19.70 -21.21
N GLY A 234 12.79 20.18 -19.97
CA GLY A 234 12.15 21.39 -19.47
C GLY A 234 10.68 21.25 -19.09
N THR A 235 10.08 20.05 -19.13
CA THR A 235 8.65 19.87 -18.84
C THR A 235 8.38 19.35 -17.44
N GLY A 236 9.27 18.54 -16.86
CA GLY A 236 8.99 17.78 -15.64
C GLY A 236 8.00 16.64 -15.85
N ILE A 237 7.74 16.25 -17.10
CA ILE A 237 6.67 15.33 -17.47
C ILE A 237 7.21 14.28 -18.42
N ARG A 238 6.87 13.02 -18.18
CA ARG A 238 7.11 11.89 -19.08
C ARG A 238 5.81 11.14 -19.34
N GLU A 239 5.36 11.14 -20.59
CA GLU A 239 4.29 10.22 -21.00
C GLU A 239 4.79 8.77 -20.98
N VAL A 240 3.99 7.88 -20.40
CA VAL A 240 4.22 6.44 -20.37
C VAL A 240 3.71 5.87 -21.69
N THR A 241 4.63 5.73 -22.65
CA THR A 241 4.33 5.24 -23.99
C THR A 241 5.52 4.50 -24.59
N SER A 242 5.24 3.52 -25.44
CA SER A 242 6.18 2.76 -26.24
C SER A 242 5.41 2.05 -27.35
N ALA A 243 6.05 1.83 -28.50
CA ALA A 243 5.43 1.12 -29.63
C ALA A 243 4.97 -0.31 -29.24
N ALA A 244 5.60 -0.91 -28.22
CA ALA A 244 5.28 -2.25 -27.74
C ALA A 244 4.22 -2.27 -26.63
N LEU A 245 3.71 -1.13 -26.12
CA LEU A 245 2.74 -1.11 -25.01
C LEU A 245 1.29 -1.34 -25.44
N GLY A 246 0.92 -1.14 -26.70
CA GLY A 246 -0.49 -1.15 -27.10
C GLY A 246 -1.30 -0.05 -26.41
N THR A 247 -2.57 -0.33 -26.09
CA THR A 247 -3.48 0.64 -25.44
C THR A 247 -3.55 0.39 -23.95
N LEU A 248 -3.19 1.37 -23.14
CA LEU A 248 -3.22 1.22 -21.68
C LEU A 248 -4.65 1.19 -21.15
N GLN A 249 -4.88 0.33 -20.16
CA GLN A 249 -6.17 0.15 -19.49
C GLN A 249 -6.12 0.74 -18.07
N SER A 250 -7.22 0.64 -17.34
CA SER A 250 -7.24 0.87 -15.91
C SER A 250 -6.42 -0.20 -15.19
N GLY A 251 -5.75 0.18 -14.10
CA GLY A 251 -4.86 -0.69 -13.34
C GLY A 251 -3.41 -0.33 -13.63
N ALA A 252 -2.87 0.56 -12.80
CA ALA A 252 -1.47 0.90 -12.82
C ALA A 252 -1.02 1.25 -11.40
N THR A 253 0.16 0.79 -11.02
CA THR A 253 0.81 1.13 -9.75
C THR A 253 2.27 1.50 -10.01
N MET A 254 2.87 2.20 -9.04
CA MET A 254 4.23 2.71 -9.10
C MET A 254 4.96 2.47 -7.79
N THR A 255 6.22 2.11 -7.88
CA THR A 255 7.15 2.11 -6.75
C THR A 255 8.51 2.67 -7.17
N VAL A 256 9.35 2.98 -6.20
CA VAL A 256 10.73 3.45 -6.40
C VAL A 256 11.64 2.51 -5.64
N ASP A 257 12.70 2.04 -6.29
CA ASP A 257 13.69 1.18 -5.64
C ASP A 257 14.79 1.96 -4.88
N ASP A 258 15.65 1.22 -4.20
CA ASP A 258 16.76 1.78 -3.41
C ASP A 258 17.87 2.45 -4.26
N GLN A 259 17.78 2.35 -5.59
CA GLN A 259 18.63 3.04 -6.56
C GLN A 259 17.94 4.28 -7.16
N GLY A 260 16.74 4.63 -6.69
CA GLY A 260 15.97 5.76 -7.20
C GLY A 260 15.38 5.53 -8.60
N ARG A 261 15.30 4.27 -9.07
CA ARG A 261 14.65 3.93 -10.33
C ARG A 261 13.16 3.75 -10.06
N ILE A 262 12.34 4.21 -11.01
CA ILE A 262 10.88 4.19 -10.92
C ILE A 262 10.39 2.96 -11.66
N LEU A 263 9.64 2.09 -10.98
CA LEU A 263 9.07 0.90 -11.56
C LEU A 263 7.55 1.06 -11.63
N LEU A 264 6.98 0.76 -12.79
CA LEU A 264 5.55 0.77 -13.06
C LEU A 264 5.08 -0.65 -13.35
N LEU A 265 3.91 -1.02 -12.85
CA LEU A 265 3.16 -2.19 -13.27
C LEU A 265 1.85 -1.69 -13.86
N MET A 266 1.51 -2.11 -15.09
CA MET A 266 0.35 -1.57 -15.79
C MET A 266 -0.40 -2.65 -16.56
N THR A 267 -1.73 -2.53 -16.58
CA THR A 267 -2.61 -3.26 -17.47
C THR A 267 -2.62 -2.62 -18.84
N ARG A 268 -2.42 -3.42 -19.88
CA ARG A 268 -2.50 -3.01 -21.28
C ARG A 268 -3.44 -3.94 -22.05
N ARG A 269 -3.90 -3.46 -23.19
CA ARG A 269 -4.50 -4.29 -24.24
C ARG A 269 -3.44 -4.57 -25.30
N GLU A 270 -3.24 -5.84 -25.62
CA GLU A 270 -2.24 -6.25 -26.61
C GLU A 270 -2.47 -5.55 -27.97
N ALA A 271 -1.39 -5.17 -28.63
CA ALA A 271 -1.46 -4.50 -29.93
C ALA A 271 -2.01 -5.46 -31.00
N GLY A 272 -3.14 -5.10 -31.61
CA GLY A 272 -3.75 -5.87 -32.68
C GLY A 272 -4.84 -6.84 -32.23
N THR A 273 -5.12 -6.94 -30.92
CA THR A 273 -6.26 -7.67 -30.37
C THR A 273 -7.31 -6.70 -29.81
N THR A 274 -8.56 -7.16 -29.66
CA THR A 274 -9.68 -6.31 -29.20
C THR A 274 -10.14 -6.63 -27.78
N SER A 275 -9.68 -7.72 -27.18
CA SER A 275 -10.20 -8.19 -25.89
C SER A 275 -9.12 -8.50 -24.86
N ASP A 276 -7.94 -8.94 -25.28
CA ASP A 276 -6.95 -9.52 -24.39
C ASP A 276 -6.18 -8.49 -23.56
N LEU A 277 -6.16 -8.70 -22.24
CA LEU A 277 -5.47 -7.86 -21.27
C LEU A 277 -4.19 -8.53 -20.75
N ASP A 278 -3.11 -7.77 -20.85
CA ASP A 278 -1.79 -8.15 -20.36
C ASP A 278 -1.33 -7.22 -19.25
N VAL A 279 -0.41 -7.70 -18.42
CA VAL A 279 0.37 -6.85 -17.52
C VAL A 279 1.79 -6.65 -18.05
N MET A 280 2.25 -5.40 -18.02
CA MET A 280 3.64 -5.05 -18.27
C MET A 280 4.26 -4.32 -17.10
N ALA A 281 5.53 -4.64 -16.82
CA ALA A 281 6.39 -3.82 -16.00
C ALA A 281 7.23 -2.90 -16.88
N LEU A 282 7.41 -1.65 -16.44
CA LEU A 282 8.29 -0.68 -17.08
C LEU A 282 9.19 -0.04 -16.04
N ARG A 283 10.44 0.24 -16.41
CA ARG A 283 11.34 0.98 -15.54
C ARG A 283 11.80 2.29 -16.16
N TYR A 284 11.82 3.33 -15.34
CA TYR A 284 12.37 4.63 -15.65
C TYR A 284 13.51 4.96 -14.69
N THR A 285 14.48 5.74 -15.17
CA THR A 285 15.52 6.31 -14.32
C THR A 285 14.94 7.40 -13.42
N ALA A 286 15.69 7.83 -12.40
CA ALA A 286 15.33 8.97 -11.56
C ALA A 286 15.09 10.28 -12.36
N ALA A 287 15.64 10.36 -13.57
CA ALA A 287 15.45 11.48 -14.50
C ALA A 287 14.19 11.34 -15.37
N GLY A 288 13.38 10.28 -15.22
CA GLY A 288 12.18 10.05 -16.03
C GLY A 288 12.49 9.58 -17.46
N ALA A 289 13.71 9.11 -17.72
CA ALA A 289 14.05 8.44 -18.97
C ALA A 289 13.71 6.94 -18.86
N LEU A 290 13.11 6.35 -19.89
CA LEU A 290 12.89 4.89 -19.93
C LEU A 290 14.24 4.18 -19.84
N ASP A 291 14.37 3.26 -18.89
CA ASP A 291 15.63 2.57 -18.60
C ASP A 291 15.83 1.39 -19.55
N ALA A 292 16.65 1.57 -20.58
CA ALA A 292 16.89 0.55 -21.59
C ALA A 292 17.57 -0.73 -21.06
N ALA A 293 18.12 -0.71 -19.84
CA ALA A 293 18.72 -1.89 -19.21
C ALA A 293 17.69 -2.81 -18.52
N PHE A 294 16.42 -2.41 -18.42
CA PHE A 294 15.35 -3.24 -17.85
C PHE A 294 14.63 -4.03 -18.94
N GLY A 295 14.59 -5.36 -18.81
CA GLY A 295 13.94 -6.26 -19.75
C GLY A 295 14.34 -5.98 -21.20
N ALA A 296 13.35 -5.90 -22.09
CA ALA A 296 13.54 -5.53 -23.49
C ALA A 296 13.33 -4.02 -23.70
N ASN A 297 14.41 -3.24 -23.65
CA ASN A 297 14.42 -1.78 -23.86
C ASN A 297 13.53 -0.99 -22.88
N GLY A 298 13.52 -1.38 -21.61
CA GLY A 298 12.76 -0.74 -20.54
C GLY A 298 11.39 -1.34 -20.26
N LEU A 299 11.06 -2.44 -20.93
CA LEU A 299 9.77 -3.11 -20.82
C LEU A 299 9.97 -4.59 -20.53
N MET A 300 9.14 -5.12 -19.64
CA MET A 300 9.05 -6.54 -19.35
C MET A 300 7.59 -6.96 -19.38
N THR A 301 7.24 -7.93 -20.22
CA THR A 301 5.93 -8.55 -20.16
C THR A 301 5.90 -9.46 -18.94
N ILE A 302 4.89 -9.28 -18.10
CA ILE A 302 4.70 -10.07 -16.90
C ILE A 302 3.77 -11.23 -17.27
N GLN A 303 4.38 -12.29 -17.82
CA GLN A 303 3.69 -13.51 -18.24
C GLN A 303 3.88 -14.64 -17.25
N ASP A 304 2.87 -15.50 -17.11
CA ASP A 304 3.03 -16.80 -16.48
C ASP A 304 3.60 -17.80 -17.49
N SER A 305 4.67 -18.50 -17.12
CA SER A 305 5.48 -19.33 -18.02
C SER A 305 4.82 -20.63 -18.53
N GLY A 306 3.48 -20.74 -18.51
CA GLY A 306 2.83 -22.01 -18.86
C GLY A 306 1.31 -22.03 -19.04
N ILE A 307 0.62 -20.90 -19.19
CA ILE A 307 -0.84 -20.91 -19.38
C ILE A 307 -1.27 -20.15 -20.65
N ASP A 308 -2.38 -20.60 -21.22
CA ASP A 308 -3.04 -20.09 -22.42
C ASP A 308 -3.24 -18.57 -22.37
N ASP A 309 -2.89 -17.91 -23.47
CA ASP A 309 -2.94 -16.47 -23.76
C ASP A 309 -4.39 -15.95 -23.93
N ALA A 310 -5.32 -16.60 -23.23
CA ALA A 310 -6.77 -16.39 -23.35
C ALA A 310 -7.38 -15.87 -22.05
N THR A 311 -6.58 -15.70 -20.98
CA THR A 311 -7.04 -15.18 -19.69
C THR A 311 -6.49 -13.78 -19.46
N ASP A 312 -7.40 -12.80 -19.39
CA ASP A 312 -7.10 -11.42 -19.03
C ASP A 312 -6.29 -11.37 -17.72
N THR A 313 -5.24 -10.55 -17.74
CA THR A 313 -4.43 -10.21 -16.59
C THR A 313 -4.51 -8.72 -16.28
N ILE A 314 -4.64 -8.39 -14.99
CA ILE A 314 -4.80 -7.00 -14.51
C ILE A 314 -3.76 -6.74 -13.44
N ALA A 315 -3.08 -5.59 -13.54
CA ALA A 315 -2.10 -5.17 -12.55
C ALA A 315 -2.75 -4.97 -11.19
N GLY A 316 -2.19 -5.63 -10.16
CA GLY A 316 -2.49 -5.38 -8.76
C GLY A 316 -1.42 -4.48 -8.17
N ASP A 317 -0.75 -4.96 -7.13
CA ASP A 317 0.28 -4.23 -6.40
C ASP A 317 1.72 -4.55 -6.87
N LEU A 318 2.66 -3.66 -6.56
CA LEU A 318 4.06 -3.72 -6.95
C LEU A 318 4.97 -3.29 -5.81
N LEU A 319 5.85 -4.19 -5.39
CA LEU A 319 6.79 -3.98 -4.29
C LEU A 319 8.22 -4.19 -4.76
N THR A 320 9.09 -3.20 -4.55
CA THR A 320 10.55 -3.41 -4.68
C THR A 320 11.11 -4.02 -3.41
N LEU A 321 12.14 -4.86 -3.54
CA LEU A 321 12.81 -5.51 -2.42
C LEU A 321 14.20 -4.87 -2.22
N PRO A 322 14.36 -3.97 -1.22
CA PRO A 322 15.62 -3.25 -1.01
C PRO A 322 16.81 -4.19 -0.83
N GLY A 323 17.93 -3.87 -1.48
CA GLY A 323 19.18 -4.62 -1.39
C GLY A 323 19.23 -5.96 -2.13
N THR A 324 18.12 -6.44 -2.70
CA THR A 324 18.11 -7.71 -3.46
C THR A 324 18.27 -7.49 -4.97
N GLY A 325 17.90 -6.31 -5.47
CA GLY A 325 17.80 -6.04 -6.91
C GLY A 325 16.61 -6.73 -7.57
N THR A 326 15.60 -7.14 -6.79
CA THR A 326 14.41 -7.85 -7.26
C THR A 326 13.13 -7.14 -6.82
N SER A 327 12.01 -7.51 -7.42
CA SER A 327 10.68 -6.94 -7.17
C SER A 327 9.61 -8.02 -7.17
N LEU A 328 8.49 -7.73 -6.53
CA LEU A 328 7.29 -8.54 -6.50
C LEU A 328 6.13 -7.79 -7.19
N ALA A 329 5.39 -8.48 -8.04
CA ALA A 329 4.15 -7.99 -8.63
C ALA A 329 3.00 -8.94 -8.31
N SER A 330 1.88 -8.36 -7.89
CA SER A 330 0.60 -9.05 -7.77
C SER A 330 -0.21 -8.78 -9.04
N VAL A 331 -0.74 -9.84 -9.65
CA VAL A 331 -1.49 -9.76 -10.90
C VAL A 331 -2.75 -10.59 -10.78
N GLN A 332 -3.91 -10.00 -11.06
CA GLN A 332 -5.15 -10.74 -11.19
C GLN A 332 -5.13 -11.52 -12.50
N ARG A 333 -5.60 -12.76 -12.47
CA ARG A 333 -5.74 -13.65 -13.62
C ARG A 333 -7.11 -14.31 -13.60
N GLY A 334 -8.07 -13.77 -14.35
CA GLY A 334 -9.47 -14.19 -14.25
C GLY A 334 -9.99 -14.06 -12.81
N SER A 335 -10.37 -15.16 -12.16
CA SER A 335 -10.76 -15.19 -10.75
C SER A 335 -9.60 -15.40 -9.77
N ASP A 336 -8.43 -15.79 -10.26
CA ASP A 336 -7.25 -16.12 -9.45
C ASP A 336 -6.28 -14.94 -9.37
N TRP A 337 -5.28 -15.06 -8.50
CA TRP A 337 -4.21 -14.07 -8.37
C TRP A 337 -2.85 -14.73 -8.43
N LEU A 338 -1.91 -14.05 -9.08
CA LEU A 338 -0.55 -14.49 -9.27
C LEU A 338 0.38 -13.54 -8.55
N LEU A 339 1.30 -14.10 -7.76
CA LEU A 339 2.42 -13.35 -7.22
C LEU A 339 3.68 -13.69 -8.02
N ILE A 340 4.38 -12.67 -8.47
CA ILE A 340 5.45 -12.78 -9.47
C ILE A 340 6.70 -12.14 -8.88
N HIS A 341 7.79 -12.90 -8.83
CA HIS A 341 9.10 -12.41 -8.40
C HIS A 341 9.99 -12.28 -9.63
N PHE A 342 10.57 -11.10 -9.82
CA PHE A 342 11.35 -10.76 -11.02
C PHE A 342 12.52 -9.84 -10.69
N ASP A 343 13.52 -9.79 -11.57
CA ASP A 343 14.62 -8.82 -11.55
C ASP A 343 14.61 -7.95 -12.82
N ASP A 344 15.76 -7.38 -13.14
CA ASP A 344 15.99 -6.57 -14.32
C ASP A 344 15.91 -7.38 -15.62
N ASP A 345 16.21 -8.67 -15.58
CA ASP A 345 16.41 -9.53 -16.74
C ASP A 345 15.21 -10.45 -17.02
N GLY A 346 14.40 -10.77 -16.01
CA GLY A 346 13.18 -11.55 -16.20
C GLY A 346 12.47 -12.01 -14.93
N VAL A 347 11.46 -12.84 -15.14
CA VAL A 347 10.66 -13.46 -14.07
C VAL A 347 11.39 -14.69 -13.53
N PHE A 348 11.60 -14.77 -12.22
CA PHE A 348 12.20 -15.92 -11.56
C PHE A 348 11.20 -16.99 -11.17
N SER A 349 10.08 -16.58 -10.58
CA SER A 349 9.10 -17.50 -10.01
C SER A 349 7.71 -16.89 -10.02
N THR A 350 6.73 -17.71 -10.37
CA THR A 350 5.30 -17.41 -10.28
C THR A 350 4.67 -18.36 -9.27
N SER A 351 3.81 -17.85 -8.39
CA SER A 351 2.91 -18.70 -7.60
C SER A 351 1.47 -18.22 -7.72
N ALA A 352 0.59 -19.14 -8.12
CA ALA A 352 -0.83 -18.90 -8.10
C ALA A 352 -1.32 -18.99 -6.65
N SER A 353 -1.96 -17.93 -6.17
CA SER A 353 -2.81 -18.00 -5.00
C SER A 353 -4.21 -18.47 -5.41
N PRO A 354 -4.94 -19.21 -4.55
CA PRO A 354 -6.36 -19.51 -4.79
C PRO A 354 -7.19 -18.24 -5.04
N PRO A 355 -8.42 -18.34 -5.59
CA PRO A 355 -9.24 -17.20 -6.01
C PRO A 355 -9.67 -16.31 -4.85
N GLU A 356 -8.82 -15.34 -4.50
CA GLU A 356 -9.00 -14.38 -3.41
C GLU A 356 -8.39 -13.03 -3.85
N SER A 357 -9.14 -11.94 -3.75
CA SER A 357 -8.86 -10.63 -4.37
C SER A 357 -7.81 -9.77 -3.66
N VAL A 358 -7.06 -9.01 -4.48
CA VAL A 358 -6.12 -7.91 -4.17
C VAL A 358 -5.08 -8.26 -3.09
N GLY A 359 -3.91 -8.70 -3.53
CA GLY A 359 -2.73 -8.86 -2.66
C GLY A 359 -1.96 -7.55 -2.49
N GLN A 360 -2.26 -6.72 -1.49
CA GLN A 360 -1.37 -5.62 -1.08
C GLN A 360 -0.10 -6.19 -0.48
N LEU A 361 1.06 -5.66 -0.85
CA LEU A 361 2.36 -6.18 -0.48
C LEU A 361 3.12 -5.17 0.36
N VAL A 362 3.75 -5.65 1.43
CA VAL A 362 4.69 -4.82 2.18
C VAL A 362 5.97 -5.59 2.49
N PHE A 363 7.11 -4.95 2.26
CA PHE A 363 8.39 -5.54 2.62
C PHE A 363 8.60 -5.42 4.12
N GLN A 364 8.64 -6.57 4.80
CA GLN A 364 8.81 -6.64 6.24
C GLN A 364 10.22 -6.28 6.69
N GLY A 365 11.21 -6.45 5.81
CA GLY A 365 12.61 -6.58 6.22
C GLY A 365 12.98 -8.05 6.36
N ASP A 366 14.20 -8.32 6.85
CA ASP A 366 14.71 -9.66 7.20
C ASP A 366 14.45 -10.78 6.17
N GLU A 367 14.50 -10.42 4.88
CA GLU A 367 14.20 -11.31 3.76
C GLU A 367 12.76 -11.86 3.82
N ARG A 368 11.79 -11.06 4.28
CA ARG A 368 10.38 -11.40 4.32
C ARG A 368 9.50 -10.28 3.78
N PHE A 369 8.31 -10.67 3.34
CA PHE A 369 7.25 -9.74 2.98
C PHE A 369 5.89 -10.32 3.37
N LEU A 370 4.90 -9.44 3.49
CA LEU A 370 3.52 -9.80 3.76
C LEU A 370 2.67 -9.50 2.54
N SER A 371 1.62 -10.30 2.36
CA SER A 371 0.51 -9.98 1.47
C SER A 371 -0.78 -9.87 2.29
N ALA A 372 -1.63 -8.88 2.04
CA ALA A 372 -3.00 -8.86 2.54
C ALA A 372 -4.00 -8.97 1.39
N ARG A 373 -5.13 -9.66 1.60
CA ARG A 373 -6.15 -9.94 0.59
C ARG A 373 -7.54 -10.12 1.16
N GLU A 374 -8.54 -10.06 0.29
CA GLU A 374 -9.93 -10.40 0.61
C GLU A 374 -10.21 -11.89 0.36
N GLY A 375 -10.72 -12.55 1.38
CA GLY A 375 -11.22 -13.92 1.36
C GLY A 375 -12.68 -13.99 0.93
N LEU A 376 -12.91 -14.09 -0.38
CA LEU A 376 -14.24 -14.07 -1.03
C LEU A 376 -15.23 -15.15 -0.53
N SER A 377 -14.73 -16.27 0.00
CA SER A 377 -15.58 -17.40 0.41
C SER A 377 -16.13 -17.30 1.82
N PHE A 378 -15.55 -16.43 2.66
CA PHE A 378 -15.85 -16.38 4.09
C PHE A 378 -16.00 -14.97 4.64
N ASP A 379 -15.99 -13.93 3.77
CA ASP A 379 -16.07 -12.52 4.21
C ASP A 379 -14.96 -12.17 5.20
N THR A 380 -13.74 -12.63 4.91
CA THR A 380 -12.57 -12.42 5.78
C THR A 380 -11.53 -11.59 5.06
N LEU A 381 -10.73 -10.84 5.79
CA LEU A 381 -9.43 -10.37 5.29
C LEU A 381 -8.36 -11.38 5.69
N ARG A 382 -7.39 -11.60 4.81
CA ARG A 382 -6.30 -12.54 5.06
C ARG A 382 -4.97 -11.88 4.89
N MET A 383 -4.10 -12.09 5.86
CA MET A 383 -2.69 -11.75 5.74
C MET A 383 -1.86 -13.02 5.65
N ARG A 384 -0.82 -13.01 4.80
CA ARG A 384 0.13 -14.12 4.67
C ARG A 384 1.54 -13.57 4.67
N ARG A 385 2.46 -14.27 5.34
CA ARG A 385 3.89 -13.97 5.28
C ARG A 385 4.63 -14.94 4.37
N TYR A 386 5.66 -14.44 3.72
CA TYR A 386 6.57 -15.23 2.92
C TYR A 386 8.01 -14.92 3.28
N ALA A 387 8.85 -15.94 3.21
CA ALA A 387 10.30 -15.81 3.25
C ALA A 387 10.86 -15.78 1.83
N LEU A 388 11.74 -14.82 1.58
CA LEU A 388 12.45 -14.61 0.33
C LEU A 388 13.69 -15.50 0.29
N PHE A 389 13.97 -16.00 -0.91
CA PHE A 389 15.18 -16.73 -1.25
C PHE A 389 15.69 -16.17 -2.58
N PRO A 390 16.97 -16.37 -2.94
CA PRO A 390 17.46 -15.96 -4.25
C PRO A 390 16.58 -16.52 -5.38
N GLY A 391 15.89 -15.64 -6.09
CA GLY A 391 14.97 -15.98 -7.19
C GLY A 391 13.71 -16.76 -6.81
N SER A 392 13.31 -16.83 -5.54
CA SER A 392 12.06 -17.50 -5.15
C SER A 392 11.54 -17.00 -3.80
N TYR A 393 10.36 -17.43 -3.42
CA TYR A 393 9.81 -17.20 -2.09
C TYR A 393 8.98 -18.42 -1.67
N ASN A 394 8.87 -18.62 -0.36
CA ASN A 394 8.01 -19.67 0.21
C ASN A 394 7.14 -19.06 1.29
N SER A 395 5.96 -19.63 1.49
CA SER A 395 5.11 -19.22 2.59
C SER A 395 5.81 -19.49 3.93
N ASP A 396 5.71 -18.55 4.87
CA ASP A 396 6.40 -18.63 6.16
C ASP A 396 5.45 -19.20 7.23
N PRO A 397 5.55 -20.49 7.58
CA PRO A 397 4.63 -21.16 8.50
C PRO A 397 4.69 -20.65 9.95
N THR A 398 5.60 -19.71 10.24
CA THR A 398 5.71 -19.10 11.58
C THR A 398 4.75 -17.92 11.78
N PHE A 399 4.10 -17.45 10.71
CA PHE A 399 3.10 -16.39 10.76
C PHE A 399 1.68 -16.94 10.76
N GLY A 400 0.84 -16.37 11.61
CA GLY A 400 -0.56 -16.69 11.79
C GLY A 400 -0.81 -18.09 12.33
N SER A 401 -2.09 -18.43 12.39
CA SER A 401 -2.62 -19.71 12.86
C SER A 401 -2.95 -20.66 11.72
N GLU A 402 -3.02 -20.17 10.47
CA GLU A 402 -3.29 -21.00 9.30
C GLU A 402 -2.08 -21.85 8.92
N THR A 403 -2.37 -23.06 8.41
CA THR A 403 -1.34 -23.93 7.87
C THR A 403 -0.62 -23.24 6.71
N GLY A 404 0.71 -23.17 6.81
CA GLY A 404 1.53 -22.58 5.77
C GLY A 404 1.64 -21.06 5.83
N GLY A 405 1.28 -20.39 6.93
CA GLY A 405 1.83 -19.06 7.21
C GLY A 405 0.90 -17.87 7.00
N GLY A 406 -0.36 -17.94 7.44
CA GLY A 406 -1.35 -16.89 7.26
C GLY A 406 -2.32 -16.76 8.42
N GLU A 407 -3.06 -15.65 8.45
CA GLU A 407 -4.12 -15.38 9.41
C GLU A 407 -5.33 -14.80 8.67
N ALA A 408 -6.52 -15.25 9.07
CA ALA A 408 -7.79 -14.71 8.60
C ALA A 408 -8.46 -13.89 9.71
N TYR A 409 -8.87 -12.69 9.36
CA TYR A 409 -9.58 -11.76 10.22
C TYR A 409 -11.00 -11.61 9.68
N ASP A 410 -11.96 -11.88 10.54
CA ASP A 410 -13.37 -11.57 10.27
C ASP A 410 -13.61 -10.13 10.71
N ILE A 411 -13.94 -9.24 9.77
CA ILE A 411 -14.12 -7.81 10.02
C ILE A 411 -15.55 -7.46 9.59
N ASP A 412 -16.52 -7.88 10.38
CA ASP A 412 -17.88 -7.41 10.28
C ASP A 412 -18.04 -6.20 11.22
N LEU A 413 -17.83 -4.98 10.72
CA LEU A 413 -18.20 -3.77 11.46
C LEU A 413 -19.74 -3.61 11.57
N GLY A 414 -20.47 -4.70 11.89
CA GLY A 414 -21.93 -4.77 12.02
C GLY A 414 -22.69 -5.05 10.72
N GLY A 415 -22.02 -5.27 9.59
CA GLY A 415 -22.60 -5.55 8.27
C GLY A 415 -22.41 -7.00 7.80
N GLY A 416 -23.12 -7.40 6.74
CA GLY A 416 -22.98 -8.72 6.09
C GLY A 416 -22.53 -8.61 4.63
N THR A 417 -21.80 -7.55 4.31
CA THR A 417 -21.36 -7.16 2.96
C THR A 417 -19.85 -6.94 2.95
N GLY A 418 -19.20 -7.33 1.84
CA GLY A 418 -17.74 -7.49 1.70
C GLY A 418 -16.88 -6.33 2.20
N GLN A 419 -15.75 -6.68 2.81
CA GLN A 419 -14.67 -5.76 3.17
C GLN A 419 -13.76 -5.51 1.99
N GLN A 420 -13.11 -4.35 1.95
CA GLN A 420 -12.07 -4.08 0.96
C GLN A 420 -10.72 -3.74 1.57
N VAL A 421 -9.67 -4.34 1.02
CA VAL A 421 -8.29 -4.00 1.34
C VAL A 421 -7.84 -2.87 0.43
N ALA A 422 -7.51 -1.73 1.02
CA ALA A 422 -6.99 -0.57 0.31
C ALA A 422 -5.45 -0.59 0.26
N ASP A 423 -4.80 -0.86 1.40
CA ASP A 423 -3.34 -0.76 1.54
C ASP A 423 -2.82 -1.62 2.71
N LEU A 424 -1.53 -1.92 2.72
CA LEU A 424 -0.84 -2.60 3.81
C LEU A 424 0.48 -1.90 4.10
N VAL A 425 0.61 -1.33 5.30
CA VAL A 425 1.79 -0.56 5.69
C VAL A 425 2.47 -1.13 6.93
N LEU A 426 3.72 -0.70 7.18
CA LEU A 426 4.42 -0.97 8.43
C LEU A 426 4.51 0.29 9.26
N TRP A 427 4.13 0.20 10.53
CA TRP A 427 4.25 1.30 11.48
C TRP A 427 4.81 0.84 12.83
N GLY A 428 5.97 1.40 13.20
CA GLY A 428 6.74 0.93 14.35
C GLY A 428 7.13 -0.56 14.22
N GLY A 429 7.41 -1.00 12.99
CA GLY A 429 7.66 -2.40 12.66
C GLY A 429 6.43 -3.31 12.73
N ARG A 430 5.22 -2.78 12.87
CA ARG A 430 3.99 -3.60 12.90
C ARG A 430 3.20 -3.44 11.61
N PRO A 431 2.72 -4.53 11.00
CA PRO A 431 1.72 -4.46 9.95
C PRO A 431 0.46 -3.75 10.40
N VAL A 432 0.01 -2.82 9.58
CA VAL A 432 -1.29 -2.18 9.68
C VAL A 432 -1.99 -2.32 8.34
N LEU A 433 -3.11 -3.03 8.35
CA LEU A 433 -3.97 -3.19 7.19
C LEU A 433 -4.93 -1.99 7.14
N VAL A 434 -5.09 -1.43 5.94
CA VAL A 434 -5.98 -0.32 5.66
C VAL A 434 -7.12 -0.82 4.81
N GLY A 435 -8.33 -0.41 5.14
CA GLY A 435 -9.49 -0.79 4.33
C GLY A 435 -10.75 -0.05 4.72
N HIS A 436 -11.85 -0.53 4.16
CA HIS A 436 -13.17 -0.08 4.52
C HIS A 436 -14.13 -1.28 4.58
N ALA A 437 -15.10 -1.21 5.49
CA ALA A 437 -16.14 -2.22 5.63
C ALA A 437 -17.51 -1.57 5.41
N PHE A 438 -18.43 -2.32 4.84
CA PHE A 438 -19.78 -1.85 4.57
C PHE A 438 -20.76 -2.40 5.60
N ASP A 439 -21.60 -1.54 6.15
CA ASP A 439 -22.72 -1.95 6.99
C ASP A 439 -23.87 -2.53 6.14
N SER A 440 -24.90 -3.06 6.81
CA SER A 440 -26.09 -3.62 6.12
C SER A 440 -26.90 -2.59 5.30
N GLY A 441 -26.67 -1.29 5.51
CA GLY A 441 -27.23 -0.18 4.74
C GLY A 441 -26.40 0.21 3.52
N GLY A 442 -25.18 -0.30 3.38
CA GLY A 442 -24.22 0.08 2.34
C GLY A 442 -23.36 1.30 2.69
N ASP A 443 -23.40 1.75 3.93
CA ASP A 443 -22.52 2.82 4.43
C ASP A 443 -21.13 2.25 4.73
N ALA A 444 -20.09 2.95 4.25
CA ALA A 444 -18.71 2.52 4.38
C ALA A 444 -18.05 3.17 5.60
N SER A 445 -17.37 2.34 6.41
CA SER A 445 -16.51 2.78 7.51
C SER A 445 -15.07 2.40 7.20
N GLY A 446 -14.20 3.40 7.11
CA GLY A 446 -12.76 3.20 7.04
C GLY A 446 -12.26 2.55 8.33
N PHE A 447 -11.30 1.64 8.21
CA PHE A 447 -10.63 1.04 9.36
C PHE A 447 -9.13 0.90 9.13
N LEU A 448 -8.41 0.90 10.24
CA LEU A 448 -7.05 0.39 10.34
C LEU A 448 -7.06 -0.82 11.27
N MET A 449 -6.39 -1.90 10.89
CA MET A 449 -6.24 -3.11 11.69
C MET A 449 -4.77 -3.39 11.95
N ARG A 450 -4.37 -3.52 13.22
CA ARG A 450 -2.96 -3.71 13.60
C ARG A 450 -2.69 -5.10 14.18
N THR A 451 -1.60 -5.72 13.76
CA THR A 451 -1.13 -6.98 14.38
C THR A 451 -0.28 -6.72 15.62
N GLU A 452 -0.28 -7.65 16.57
CA GLU A 452 0.36 -7.49 17.87
C GLU A 452 1.89 -7.46 17.79
N ASN A 453 2.47 -8.33 16.98
CA ASN A 453 3.92 -8.46 16.95
C ASN A 453 4.58 -7.31 16.19
N ALA A 454 5.62 -6.77 16.81
CA ALA A 454 6.55 -5.84 16.18
C ALA A 454 7.73 -6.57 15.57
N TYR A 455 7.98 -6.28 14.30
CA TYR A 455 9.27 -6.50 13.66
C TYR A 455 10.22 -5.42 14.14
N LEU A 456 11.00 -5.72 15.16
CA LEU A 456 12.19 -4.95 15.46
C LEU A 456 13.28 -5.37 14.47
N PHE A 457 13.62 -4.48 13.52
CA PHE A 457 14.84 -4.63 12.73
C PHE A 457 16.02 -4.80 13.70
N ALA A 458 16.74 -5.92 13.56
CA ALA A 458 17.93 -6.22 14.36
C ALA A 458 19.16 -5.39 13.95
N ASP A 459 18.99 -4.28 13.22
CA ASP A 459 20.07 -3.31 13.00
C ASP A 459 19.96 -2.06 13.87
N GLY A 460 18.80 -1.73 14.45
CA GLY A 460 18.68 -0.65 15.42
C GLY A 460 19.03 0.74 14.88
N PHE A 461 18.88 1.00 13.58
CA PHE A 461 19.15 2.32 12.98
C PHE A 461 17.94 2.87 12.21
N GLU A 462 17.02 3.52 12.93
CA GLU A 462 16.14 4.56 12.37
C GLU A 462 17.03 5.76 11.97
N GLY A 463 17.59 5.73 10.76
CA GLY A 463 18.41 6.82 10.22
C GLY A 463 19.69 6.34 9.57
N GLY A 464 19.71 6.38 8.23
CA GLY A 464 20.77 5.86 7.37
C GLY A 464 22.21 6.05 7.85
N ASN A 465 22.86 4.94 8.20
CA ASN A 465 24.28 4.72 7.98
C ASN A 465 24.60 3.21 8.08
N ARG A 466 25.22 2.64 7.03
CA ARG A 466 25.60 1.22 6.98
C ARG A 466 26.73 0.92 7.96
N ALA A 467 26.51 0.03 8.92
CA ALA A 467 27.59 -0.59 9.69
C ALA A 467 27.94 -1.97 9.10
N ARG A 468 29.18 -2.15 8.64
CA ARG A 468 29.73 -3.46 8.25
C ARG A 468 30.21 -4.20 9.49
N TRP A 469 29.76 -5.43 9.69
CA TRP A 469 30.41 -6.37 10.62
C TRP A 469 31.49 -7.15 9.88
N SER A 470 32.76 -6.89 10.18
CA SER A 470 33.86 -7.81 9.88
C SER A 470 34.15 -8.64 11.13
N GLY A 471 33.74 -9.91 11.12
CA GLY A 471 34.13 -10.88 12.15
C GLY A 471 35.56 -11.39 11.92
N PHE A 472 36.35 -11.41 12.99
CA PHE A 472 37.60 -12.17 13.11
C PHE A 472 37.32 -13.62 13.51
#